data_AF-Q0ARP0-F1
#
_entry.id   AF-Q0ARP0-F1
#
_cell.length_a   1.000
_cell.length_b   1.000
_cell.length_c   1.000
_cell.angle_alpha   90.00
_cell.angle_beta   90.00
_cell.angle_gamma   90.00
#
_symmetry.space_group_name_H-M   'P 1'
#
loop_
_entity.id
_entity.type
_entity.pdbx_description
1 polymer ?
#
loop_
_entity_poly.entity_id
_entity_poly.type
_entity_poly.pdbx_seq_one_letter_code
_entity_poly.pdbx_strand_id
1 'polypeptide(L)'
;MSSPIQVRVTEARLAARAEAEAMEITQGLISDLVETFYGHIRADDMLGPVFAGAIPGEWGPHLATMKSFWSAIIFHDGGYAGRPMPAHVKLKEQISPAHFERWLGLFGETLDEIGATPAAKAAFLERANRIAASFQAHLFYDPYENA
;
A
#
# COMPACT_ATOMS: atom_id res chain seq x y z
N MET A 1 -18.69 -1.18 31.63
CA MET A 1 -19.28 -0.32 30.57
C MET A 1 -18.16 0.06 29.62
N SER A 2 -18.29 -0.22 28.32
CA SER A 2 -17.25 0.11 27.33
C SER A 2 -17.20 1.61 27.05
N SER A 3 -16.01 2.17 26.83
CA SER A 3 -15.81 3.60 26.51
C SER A 3 -16.42 3.97 25.15
N PRO A 4 -17.02 5.17 24.98
CA PRO A 4 -17.57 5.63 23.69
C PRO A 4 -16.58 5.56 22.51
N ILE A 5 -15.27 5.73 22.78
CA ILE A 5 -14.21 5.61 21.78
C ILE A 5 -14.07 4.14 21.32
N GLN A 6 -14.12 3.19 22.26
CA GLN A 6 -13.99 1.77 21.96
C GLN A 6 -15.16 1.24 21.12
N VAL A 7 -16.37 1.75 21.38
CA VAL A 7 -17.57 1.40 20.61
C VAL A 7 -17.42 1.84 19.14
N ARG A 8 -17.07 3.11 18.91
CA ARG A 8 -16.88 3.66 17.55
C ARG A 8 -15.80 2.94 16.74
N VAL A 9 -14.69 2.58 17.39
CA VAL A 9 -13.61 1.82 16.74
C VAL A 9 -14.08 0.41 16.35
N THR A 10 -14.93 -0.21 17.16
CA THR A 10 -15.45 -1.57 16.89
C THR A 10 -16.45 -1.54 15.74
N GLU A 11 -17.36 -0.56 15.72
CA GLU A 11 -18.33 -0.37 14.63
C GLU A 11 -17.64 -0.11 13.29
N ALA A 12 -16.64 0.76 13.26
CA ALA A 12 -15.86 1.05 12.05
C ALA A 12 -15.17 -0.20 11.49
N ARG A 13 -14.63 -1.06 12.36
CA ARG A 13 -14.00 -2.33 11.95
C ARG A 13 -14.99 -3.34 11.39
N LEU A 14 -16.18 -3.43 11.98
CA LEU A 14 -17.23 -4.32 11.48
C LEU A 14 -17.73 -3.86 10.11
N ALA A 15 -17.94 -2.56 9.94
CA ALA A 15 -18.32 -1.98 8.66
C ALA A 15 -17.25 -2.23 7.58
N ALA A 16 -15.98 -1.97 7.89
CA ALA A 16 -14.87 -2.22 6.96
C ALA A 16 -14.76 -3.69 6.55
N ARG A 17 -14.97 -4.63 7.49
CA ARG A 17 -14.98 -6.06 7.17
C ARG A 17 -16.15 -6.46 6.28
N ALA A 18 -17.35 -5.95 6.55
CA ALA A 18 -18.52 -6.21 5.72
C ALA A 18 -18.38 -5.63 4.30
N GLU A 19 -17.81 -4.43 4.17
CA GLU A 19 -17.50 -3.82 2.88
C GLU A 19 -16.47 -4.67 2.11
N ALA A 20 -15.39 -5.08 2.78
CA ALA A 20 -14.36 -5.92 2.18
C ALA A 20 -14.92 -7.29 1.74
N GLU A 21 -15.79 -7.90 2.54
CA GLU A 21 -16.48 -9.14 2.19
C GLU A 21 -17.39 -8.97 0.97
N ALA A 22 -18.15 -7.88 0.89
CA ALA A 22 -18.98 -7.56 -0.28
C ALA A 22 -18.17 -7.34 -1.56
N MET A 23 -16.88 -6.99 -1.44
CA MET A 23 -15.94 -6.84 -2.56
C MET A 23 -15.10 -8.11 -2.80
N GLU A 24 -15.35 -9.19 -2.05
CA GLU A 24 -14.58 -10.45 -2.07
C GLU A 24 -13.09 -10.27 -1.70
N ILE A 25 -12.78 -9.25 -0.90
CA ILE A 25 -11.41 -9.03 -0.41
C ILE A 25 -11.14 -9.92 0.80
N THR A 26 -10.21 -10.85 0.65
CA THR A 26 -9.78 -11.78 1.70
C THR A 26 -8.33 -11.57 2.10
N GLN A 27 -7.92 -12.16 3.24
CA GLN A 27 -6.50 -12.22 3.62
C GLN A 27 -5.66 -12.98 2.59
N GLY A 28 -6.25 -13.97 1.90
CA GLY A 28 -5.61 -14.69 0.79
C GLY A 28 -5.30 -13.75 -0.37
N LEU A 29 -6.30 -12.97 -0.80
CA LEU A 29 -6.12 -11.97 -1.86
C LEU A 29 -5.01 -10.96 -1.53
N ILE A 30 -4.93 -10.49 -0.28
CA ILE A 30 -3.85 -9.59 0.17
C ILE A 30 -2.49 -10.28 0.11
N SER A 31 -2.40 -11.54 0.52
CA SER A 31 -1.16 -12.30 0.44
C SER A 31 -0.70 -12.45 -1.01
N ASP A 32 -1.61 -12.86 -1.91
CA ASP A 32 -1.31 -13.06 -3.33
C ASP A 32 -0.92 -11.75 -4.02
N LEU A 33 -1.63 -10.66 -3.70
CA LEU A 33 -1.27 -9.32 -4.15
C LEU A 33 0.15 -8.95 -3.73
N VAL A 34 0.49 -9.09 -2.44
CA VAL A 34 1.82 -8.69 -1.95
C VAL A 34 2.92 -9.55 -2.55
N GLU A 35 2.77 -10.88 -2.58
CA GLU A 35 3.79 -11.77 -3.14
C GLU A 35 4.02 -11.50 -4.63
N THR A 36 2.94 -11.41 -5.41
CA THR A 36 3.01 -11.20 -6.87
C THR A 36 3.54 -9.81 -7.19
N PHE A 37 3.02 -8.78 -6.53
CA PHE A 37 3.43 -7.39 -6.76
C PHE A 37 4.91 -7.18 -6.49
N TYR A 38 5.42 -7.70 -5.36
CA TYR A 38 6.84 -7.56 -5.07
C TYR A 38 7.73 -8.47 -5.92
N GLY A 39 7.19 -9.55 -6.49
CA GLY A 39 7.82 -10.27 -7.59
C GLY A 39 8.06 -9.37 -8.80
N HIS A 40 7.02 -8.64 -9.23
CA HIS A 40 7.12 -7.68 -10.34
C HIS A 40 8.03 -6.50 -10.04
N ILE A 41 7.96 -5.92 -8.84
CA ILE A 41 8.86 -4.84 -8.41
C ILE A 41 10.33 -5.24 -8.54
N ARG A 42 10.67 -6.49 -8.17
CA ARG A 42 12.05 -6.99 -8.24
C ARG A 42 12.55 -7.19 -9.66
N ALA A 43 11.65 -7.47 -10.60
CA ALA A 43 11.97 -7.65 -12.02
C ALA A 43 11.90 -6.34 -12.82
N ASP A 44 11.33 -5.28 -12.26
CA ASP A 44 11.16 -4.00 -12.94
C ASP A 44 12.47 -3.20 -13.00
N ASP A 45 12.82 -2.71 -14.18
CA ASP A 45 14.10 -2.01 -14.41
C ASP A 45 14.19 -0.65 -13.70
N MET A 46 13.05 0.01 -13.41
CA MET A 46 13.02 1.30 -12.73
C MET A 46 12.92 1.13 -11.21
N LEU A 47 12.03 0.26 -10.74
CA LEU A 47 11.76 0.09 -9.31
C LEU A 47 12.71 -0.91 -8.65
N GLY A 48 13.11 -1.96 -9.37
CA GLY A 48 13.99 -3.01 -8.86
C GLY A 48 15.26 -2.48 -8.20
N PRO A 49 16.04 -1.59 -8.86
CA PRO A 49 17.25 -1.00 -8.26
C PRO A 49 16.98 -0.21 -6.97
N VAL A 50 15.89 0.57 -6.92
CA VAL A 50 15.51 1.34 -5.72
C VAL A 50 15.22 0.42 -4.55
N PHE A 51 14.39 -0.60 -4.77
CA PHE A 51 14.03 -1.54 -3.70
C PHE A 51 15.19 -2.44 -3.30
N ALA A 52 16.04 -2.87 -4.24
CA ALA A 52 17.24 -3.65 -3.94
C ALA A 52 18.24 -2.87 -3.06
N GLY A 53 18.39 -1.56 -3.28
CA GLY A 53 19.18 -0.68 -2.42
C GLY A 53 18.57 -0.47 -1.03
N ALA A 54 17.24 -0.39 -0.95
CA ALA A 54 16.52 -0.14 0.31
C ALA A 54 16.32 -1.41 1.16
N ILE A 55 16.23 -2.59 0.54
CA ILE A 55 15.93 -3.88 1.15
C ILE A 55 17.01 -4.90 0.73
N PRO A 56 18.25 -4.76 1.25
CA PRO A 56 19.29 -5.72 0.95
C PRO A 56 19.01 -7.05 1.67
N GLY A 57 19.10 -8.17 0.94
CA GLY A 57 19.04 -9.51 1.53
C GLY A 57 17.63 -10.09 1.63
N GLU A 58 17.17 -10.38 2.85
CA GLU A 58 15.96 -11.16 3.09
C GLU A 58 14.68 -10.33 2.91
N TRP A 59 13.83 -10.75 1.95
CA TRP A 59 12.57 -10.07 1.64
C TRP A 59 11.41 -10.49 2.54
N GLY A 60 11.46 -11.68 3.16
CA GLY A 60 10.37 -12.22 3.98
C GLY A 60 9.81 -11.25 5.03
N PRO A 61 10.66 -10.60 5.86
CA PRO A 61 10.19 -9.61 6.83
C PRO A 61 9.51 -8.39 6.19
N HIS A 62 9.98 -7.94 5.02
CA HIS A 62 9.35 -6.85 4.28
C HIS A 62 7.97 -7.25 3.77
N LEU A 63 7.85 -8.42 3.12
CA LEU A 63 6.59 -8.93 2.61
C LEU A 63 5.56 -9.13 3.73
N ALA A 64 5.98 -9.66 4.88
CA ALA A 64 5.12 -9.78 6.06
C ALA A 64 4.62 -8.40 6.54
N THR A 65 5.50 -7.39 6.57
CA THR A 65 5.11 -6.02 6.92
C THR A 65 4.09 -5.45 5.93
N MET A 66 4.25 -5.71 4.63
CA MET A 66 3.34 -5.23 3.59
C MET A 66 1.99 -5.93 3.61
N LYS A 67 1.92 -7.22 3.95
CA LYS A 67 0.65 -7.92 4.20
C LYS A 67 -0.10 -7.28 5.37
N SER A 68 0.59 -7.02 6.48
CA SER A 68 0.00 -6.33 7.63
C SER A 68 -0.44 -4.91 7.29
N PHE A 69 0.34 -4.18 6.50
CA PHE A 69 0.00 -2.83 6.05
C PHE A 69 -1.29 -2.81 5.24
N TRP A 70 -1.39 -3.63 4.19
CA TRP A 70 -2.59 -3.69 3.35
C TRP A 70 -3.81 -4.25 4.10
N SER A 71 -3.61 -5.23 5.00
CA SER A 71 -4.67 -5.70 5.91
C SER A 71 -5.22 -4.57 6.77
N ALA A 72 -4.35 -3.76 7.37
CA ALA A 72 -4.77 -2.63 8.20
C ALA A 72 -5.48 -1.54 7.40
N ILE A 73 -5.07 -1.32 6.16
CA ILE A 73 -5.66 -0.32 5.25
C ILE A 73 -7.04 -0.75 4.72
N ILE A 74 -7.27 -2.04 4.51
CA ILE A 74 -8.55 -2.56 4.01
C ILE A 74 -9.51 -2.88 5.15
N PHE A 75 -9.07 -3.63 6.16
CA PHE A 75 -9.95 -4.14 7.22
C PHE A 75 -9.99 -3.25 8.46
N HIS A 76 -9.19 -2.17 8.52
CA HIS A 76 -9.09 -1.27 9.67
C HIS A 76 -8.76 -2.01 10.99
N ASP A 77 -8.09 -3.16 10.89
CA ASP A 77 -7.85 -4.07 12.02
C ASP A 77 -6.77 -3.55 12.99
N GLY A 78 -5.96 -2.58 12.56
CA GLY A 78 -4.86 -2.02 13.35
C GLY A 78 -3.62 -2.92 13.43
N GLY A 79 -3.50 -3.93 12.55
CA GLY A 79 -2.37 -4.86 12.50
C GLY A 79 -1.04 -4.23 12.06
N TYR A 80 -1.06 -2.97 11.61
CA TYR A 80 0.13 -2.21 11.22
C TYR A 80 0.30 -0.96 12.08
N ALA A 81 1.41 -0.90 12.80
CA ALA A 81 1.79 0.24 13.66
C ALA A 81 2.97 1.05 13.09
N GLY A 82 3.40 0.75 11.87
CA GLY A 82 4.56 1.39 11.25
C GLY A 82 4.26 2.81 10.74
N ARG A 83 5.32 3.54 10.42
CA ARG A 83 5.25 4.87 9.82
C ARG A 83 5.94 4.80 8.45
N PRO A 84 5.18 4.76 7.34
CA PRO A 84 5.78 4.52 6.02
C PRO A 84 6.54 5.75 5.49
N MET A 85 6.09 6.98 5.79
CA MET A 85 6.70 8.21 5.23
C MET A 85 8.22 8.35 5.50
N PRO A 86 8.74 8.15 6.73
CA PRO A 86 10.19 8.23 6.98
C PRO A 86 11.06 7.34 6.08
N ALA A 87 10.56 6.18 5.65
CA ALA A 87 11.30 5.32 4.72
C ALA A 87 11.41 5.97 3.34
N HIS A 88 10.35 6.61 2.86
CA HIS A 88 10.31 7.27 1.55
C HIS A 88 11.12 8.56 1.54
N VAL A 89 11.14 9.32 2.65
CA VAL A 89 11.99 10.52 2.80
C VAL A 89 13.47 10.19 2.66
N LYS A 90 13.93 9.04 3.20
CA LYS A 90 15.32 8.58 3.04
C LYS A 90 15.68 8.29 1.58
N LEU A 91 14.68 7.98 0.75
CA LEU A 91 14.84 7.66 -0.66
C LEU A 91 14.60 8.85 -1.58
N LYS A 92 14.31 10.06 -1.06
CA LYS A 92 13.87 11.23 -1.86
C LYS A 92 14.78 11.59 -3.05
N GLU A 93 16.09 11.34 -2.93
CA GLU A 93 17.07 11.61 -4.00
C GLU A 93 17.15 10.49 -5.06
N GLN A 94 16.52 9.34 -4.78
CA GLN A 94 16.52 8.13 -5.63
C GLN A 94 15.15 7.87 -6.26
N ILE A 95 14.10 8.57 -5.83
CA ILE A 95 12.73 8.40 -6.31
C ILE A 95 12.21 9.71 -6.87
N SER A 96 11.30 9.60 -7.84
CA SER A 96 10.67 10.72 -8.53
C SER A 96 9.19 10.41 -8.77
N PRO A 97 8.37 11.38 -9.21
CA PRO A 97 6.96 11.13 -9.57
C PRO A 97 6.77 9.95 -10.55
N ALA A 98 7.69 9.75 -11.50
CA ALA A 98 7.64 8.64 -12.45
C ALA A 98 7.72 7.25 -11.77
N HIS A 99 8.45 7.15 -10.65
CA HIS A 99 8.51 5.90 -9.87
C HIS A 99 7.16 5.60 -9.21
N PHE A 100 6.44 6.62 -8.74
CA PHE A 100 5.10 6.44 -8.18
C PHE A 100 4.09 6.01 -9.24
N GLU A 101 4.14 6.62 -10.42
CA GLU A 101 3.32 6.23 -11.56
C GLU A 101 3.56 4.77 -11.96
N ARG A 102 4.84 4.38 -12.10
CA ARG A 102 5.20 2.99 -12.42
C ARG A 102 4.74 2.01 -11.34
N TRP A 103 4.92 2.36 -10.07
CA TRP A 103 4.50 1.55 -8.93
C TRP A 103 2.97 1.33 -8.95
N LEU A 104 2.18 2.39 -9.19
CA LEU A 104 0.72 2.33 -9.25
C LEU A 104 0.23 1.52 -10.45
N GLY A 105 0.89 1.67 -11.61
CA GLY A 105 0.62 0.88 -12.81
C GLY A 105 0.80 -0.62 -12.55
N LEU A 106 1.97 -1.02 -12.06
CA LEU A 106 2.26 -2.41 -11.71
C LEU A 106 1.31 -2.96 -10.64
N PHE A 107 0.93 -2.14 -9.66
CA PHE A 107 0.00 -2.54 -8.62
C PHE A 107 -1.39 -2.84 -9.20
N GLY A 108 -1.85 -2.01 -10.14
CA GLY A 108 -3.10 -2.22 -10.88
C GLY A 108 -3.06 -3.44 -11.79
N GLU A 109 -1.96 -3.66 -12.52
CA GLU A 109 -1.73 -4.84 -13.36
C GLU A 109 -1.72 -6.12 -12.52
N THR A 110 -1.08 -6.08 -11.35
CA THR A 110 -1.04 -7.22 -10.42
C THR A 110 -2.45 -7.59 -9.93
N LEU A 111 -3.29 -6.60 -9.61
CA LEU A 111 -4.68 -6.85 -9.18
C LEU A 111 -5.49 -7.54 -10.29
N ASP A 112 -5.27 -7.20 -11.55
CA ASP A 112 -5.89 -7.90 -12.69
C ASP A 112 -5.37 -9.34 -12.81
N GLU A 113 -4.06 -9.53 -12.70
CA GLU A 113 -3.40 -10.83 -12.83
C GLU A 113 -3.89 -11.85 -11.79
N ILE A 114 -4.00 -11.43 -10.52
CA ILE A 114 -4.46 -12.31 -9.43
C ILE A 114 -5.99 -12.50 -9.42
N GLY A 115 -6.71 -11.91 -10.39
CA GLY A 115 -8.14 -12.08 -10.54
C GLY A 115 -8.97 -11.33 -9.49
N ALA A 116 -8.50 -10.18 -9.00
CA ALA A 116 -9.30 -9.35 -8.10
C ALA A 116 -10.59 -8.89 -8.80
N THR A 117 -11.71 -8.87 -8.08
CA THR A 117 -12.96 -8.33 -8.61
C THR A 117 -12.78 -6.85 -8.99
N PRO A 118 -13.58 -6.30 -9.93
CA PRO A 118 -13.52 -4.88 -10.25
C PRO A 118 -13.70 -3.96 -9.03
N ALA A 119 -14.54 -4.38 -8.07
CA ALA A 119 -14.76 -3.65 -6.83
C ALA A 119 -13.53 -3.71 -5.91
N ALA A 120 -12.93 -4.88 -5.72
CA ALA A 120 -11.69 -5.04 -4.97
C ALA A 120 -10.57 -4.19 -5.57
N LYS A 121 -10.35 -4.28 -6.89
CA LYS A 121 -9.34 -3.50 -7.59
C LYS A 121 -9.54 -2.00 -7.40
N ALA A 122 -10.77 -1.50 -7.58
CA ALA A 122 -11.08 -0.10 -7.38
C ALA A 122 -10.77 0.35 -5.94
N ALA A 123 -11.17 -0.44 -4.94
CA ALA A 123 -10.93 -0.15 -3.52
C ALA A 123 -9.44 -0.08 -3.17
N PHE A 124 -8.62 -1.00 -3.71
CA PHE A 124 -7.17 -1.00 -3.54
C PHE A 124 -6.51 0.20 -4.24
N LEU A 125 -6.84 0.45 -5.51
CA LEU A 125 -6.26 1.55 -6.28
C LEU A 125 -6.63 2.91 -5.70
N GLU A 126 -7.86 3.11 -5.26
CA GLU A 126 -8.28 4.35 -4.60
C GLU A 126 -7.41 4.66 -3.37
N ARG A 127 -7.20 3.65 -2.51
CA ARG A 127 -6.36 3.77 -1.31
C ARG A 127 -4.89 3.99 -1.66
N ALA A 128 -4.36 3.23 -2.61
CA ALA A 128 -2.99 3.36 -3.10
C ALA A 128 -2.71 4.75 -3.68
N ASN A 129 -3.61 5.27 -4.52
CA ASN A 129 -3.50 6.61 -5.10
C ASN A 129 -3.51 7.71 -4.03
N ARG A 130 -4.38 7.62 -3.01
CA ARG A 130 -4.37 8.58 -1.90
C ARG A 130 -3.06 8.57 -1.12
N ILE A 131 -2.52 7.39 -0.84
CA ILE A 131 -1.23 7.25 -0.13
C ILE A 131 -0.10 7.84 -0.99
N ALA A 132 -0.05 7.47 -2.27
CA ALA A 132 0.94 7.97 -3.22
C ALA A 132 0.87 9.50 -3.36
N ALA A 133 -0.33 10.08 -3.49
CA ALA A 133 -0.51 11.53 -3.54
C ALA A 133 -0.01 12.22 -2.27
N SER A 134 -0.30 11.65 -1.09
CA SER A 134 0.21 12.18 0.19
C SER A 134 1.73 12.10 0.29
N PHE A 135 2.37 11.05 -0.24
CA PHE A 135 3.82 10.93 -0.25
C PHE A 135 4.45 11.93 -1.21
N GLN A 136 3.95 12.01 -2.44
CA GLN A 136 4.46 12.94 -3.44
C GLN A 136 4.33 14.40 -2.97
N ALA A 137 3.20 14.78 -2.37
CA ALA A 137 3.02 16.12 -1.81
C ALA A 137 3.99 16.42 -0.66
N HIS A 138 4.47 15.41 0.08
CA HIS A 138 5.47 15.62 1.13
C HIS A 138 6.90 15.64 0.59
N LEU A 139 7.18 14.87 -0.45
CA LEU A 139 8.53 14.66 -0.97
C LEU A 139 8.96 15.70 -2.01
N PHE A 140 8.01 16.16 -2.83
CA PHE A 140 8.30 16.93 -4.04
C PHE A 140 7.64 18.31 -4.08
N TYR A 141 6.79 18.63 -3.09
CA TYR A 141 6.21 19.96 -3.03
C TYR A 141 7.26 20.96 -2.53
N ASP A 142 7.74 21.80 -3.44
CA ASP A 142 8.47 23.02 -3.11
C ASP A 142 7.53 24.23 -3.31
N PRO A 143 7.17 24.95 -2.23
CA PRO A 143 6.33 26.14 -2.33
C PRO A 143 6.99 27.32 -3.07
N TYR A 144 8.28 27.23 -3.43
CA TYR A 144 9.05 28.30 -4.06
C TYR A 144 9.53 28.01 -5.49
N GLU A 145 9.36 26.78 -6.00
CA GLU A 145 9.71 26.46 -7.41
C GLU A 145 8.65 26.90 -8.43
N ASN A 146 7.46 27.30 -7.97
CA ASN A 146 6.34 27.78 -8.80
C ASN A 146 6.05 29.29 -8.60
N ALA A 147 7.02 30.06 -8.08
CA ALA A 147 6.91 31.51 -7.85
C ALA A 147 7.63 32.34 -8.93
#